data_AF-A0A3E0VU60-F1
#
_entry.id   AF-A0A3E0VU60-F1
#
_cell.length_a   1.000
_cell.length_b   1.000
_cell.length_c   1.000
_cell.angle_alpha   90.00
_cell.angle_beta   90.00
_cell.angle_gamma   90.00
#
_symmetry.space_group_name_H-M   'P 1'
#
loop_
_entity.id
_entity.type
_entity.pdbx_description
1 polymer ?
#
loop_
_entity_poly.entity_id
_entity_poly.type
_entity_poly.pdbx_seq_one_letter_code
_entity_poly.pdbx_strand_id
1 'polypeptide(L)' 'MTLEEATRIEAQVASGSLDLSLPGTQQLVDEAHRVHVSAYMWGTTRGESGRKRLHTGIAVGIGMVVVTVGGFCVPFLEAR' A
#
# COMPACT_ATOMS: atom_id res chain seq x y z
N MET A 1 8.54 -11.82 18.43
CA MET A 1 7.46 -11.14 17.70
C MET A 1 7.78 -11.18 16.23
N THR A 2 6.88 -11.76 15.44
CA THR A 2 6.99 -11.78 13.98
C THR A 2 6.34 -10.54 13.35
N LEU A 3 6.68 -10.23 12.10
CA LEU A 3 6.08 -9.12 11.36
C LEU A 3 4.55 -9.30 11.18
N GLU A 4 4.10 -10.53 10.95
CA GLU A 4 2.68 -10.86 10.81
C GLU A 4 1.92 -10.62 12.12
N GLU A 5 2.51 -10.97 13.26
CA GLU A 5 1.97 -10.68 14.59
C GLU A 5 1.91 -9.16 14.85
N ALA A 6 2.96 -8.42 14.52
CA ALA A 6 2.99 -6.97 14.64
C ALA A 6 1.90 -6.29 13.79
N THR A 7 1.72 -6.74 12.55
CA THR A 7 0.68 -6.22 11.65
C THR A 7 -0.72 -6.49 12.19
N ARG A 8 -0.94 -7.66 12.79
CA ARG A 8 -2.23 -8.02 13.40
C ARG A 8 -2.53 -7.16 14.63
N ILE A 9 -1.52 -6.87 15.46
CA ILE A 9 -1.66 -6.03 16.65
C ILE A 9 -1.99 -4.58 16.24
N GLU A 10 -1.27 -4.01 15.27
CA GLU A 10 -1.57 -2.67 14.76
C GLU A 10 -2.97 -2.57 14.14
N ALA A 11 -3.42 -3.60 13.42
CA ALA A 11 -4.78 -3.65 12.88
C ALA A 11 -5.86 -3.68 14.00
N GLN A 12 -5.59 -4.38 15.10
CA GLN A 12 -6.49 -4.44 16.26
C GLN A 12 -6.52 -3.13 17.06
N VAL A 13 -5.40 -2.40 17.12
CA VAL A 13 -5.33 -1.03 17.67
C VAL A 13 -6.13 -0.07 16.79
N ALA A 14 -5.93 -0.12 15.47
CA ALA A 14 -6.62 0.74 14.51
C ALA A 14 -8.15 0.50 14.49
N SER A 15 -8.59 -0.75 14.73
CA SER A 15 -10.01 -1.08 14.86
C SER A 15 -10.60 -0.74 16.23
N GLY A 16 -9.79 -0.23 17.18
CA GLY A 16 -10.21 0.05 18.55
C GLY A 16 -10.57 -1.20 19.36
N SER A 17 -10.23 -2.39 18.87
CA SER A 17 -10.52 -3.67 19.54
C SER A 17 -9.50 -4.03 20.62
N LEU A 18 -8.36 -3.35 20.64
CA LEU A 18 -7.31 -3.57 21.62
C LEU A 18 -7.43 -2.56 22.76
N ASP A 19 -7.60 -3.06 23.99
CA ASP A 19 -7.68 -2.21 25.18
C ASP A 19 -6.28 -1.78 25.65
N LEU A 20 -5.93 -0.54 25.29
CA LEU A 20 -4.66 0.10 25.62
C LEU A 20 -4.53 0.51 27.09
N SER A 21 -5.63 0.48 27.85
CA SER A 21 -5.63 0.81 29.29
C SER A 21 -5.10 -0.35 30.15
N LEU A 22 -5.06 -1.56 29.58
CA LEU A 22 -4.51 -2.73 30.26
C LEU A 22 -2.99 -2.62 30.38
N PRO A 23 -2.42 -2.89 31.58
CA PRO A 23 -0.99 -2.85 31.79
C PRO A 23 -0.29 -3.89 30.90
N GLY A 24 0.73 -3.43 30.16
CA GLY A 24 1.49 -4.26 29.22
C GLY A 24 1.02 -4.19 27.76
N THR A 25 -0.22 -3.75 27.48
CA THR A 25 -0.72 -3.62 26.10
C THR A 25 0.06 -2.56 25.31
N GLN A 26 0.37 -1.41 25.92
CA GLN A 26 1.19 -0.37 25.26
C GLN A 26 2.59 -0.88 24.87
N GLN A 27 3.23 -1.67 25.73
CA GLN A 27 4.56 -2.23 25.44
C GLN A 27 4.52 -3.21 24.27
N LEU A 28 3.43 -3.97 24.13
CA LEU A 28 3.21 -4.86 22.98
C LEU A 28 2.98 -4.07 21.68
N VAL A 29 2.29 -2.94 21.74
CA VAL A 29 2.06 -2.06 20.60
C VAL A 29 3.35 -1.36 20.18
N ASP A 30 4.16 -0.88 21.12
CA ASP A 30 5.45 -0.25 20.83
C ASP A 30 6.44 -1.23 20.19
N GLU A 31 6.49 -2.48 20.68
CA GLU A 31 7.32 -3.52 20.07
C GLU A 31 6.81 -3.89 18.66
N ALA A 32 5.49 -3.95 18.46
CA ALA A 32 4.89 -4.16 17.13
C ALA A 32 5.32 -3.06 16.15
N HIS A 33 5.20 -1.81 16.59
CA HIS A 33 5.56 -0.65 15.78
C HIS A 33 7.05 -0.67 15.41
N ARG A 34 7.93 -1.02 16.36
CA ARG A 34 9.37 -1.13 16.11
C ARG A 34 9.70 -2.22 15.09
N VAL A 35 9.04 -3.39 15.18
CA VAL A 35 9.23 -4.50 14.23
C VAL A 35 8.73 -4.12 12.83
N HIS A 36 7.59 -3.42 12.73
CA HIS A 36 7.06 -2.96 11.45
C HIS A 36 8.00 -1.94 10.79
N VAL A 37 8.44 -0.92 11.53
CA VAL A 37 9.35 0.12 11.03
C VAL A 37 10.68 -0.48 10.60
N SER A 38 11.23 -1.42 11.38
CA SER A 38 12.44 -2.15 11.01
C SER A 38 12.24 -2.93 9.69
N ALA A 39 11.15 -3.67 9.55
CA ALA A 39 10.85 -4.39 8.30
C ALA A 39 10.65 -3.47 7.09
N TYR A 40 10.04 -2.31 7.28
CA TYR A 40 9.88 -1.30 6.25
C TYR A 40 11.23 -0.71 5.82
N MET A 41 12.09 -0.37 6.78
CA MET A 41 13.43 0.18 6.55
C MET A 41 14.37 -0.82 5.87
N TRP A 42 14.27 -2.11 6.21
CA TRP A 42 15.08 -3.19 5.64
C TRP A 42 14.42 -3.89 4.44
N GLY A 43 13.28 -3.37 3.94
CA GLY A 43 12.67 -3.78 2.68
C GLY A 43 12.03 -5.18 2.66
N THR A 44 11.75 -5.77 3.83
CA THR A 44 11.16 -7.12 3.90
C THR A 44 9.64 -7.14 3.68
N THR A 45 8.99 -5.98 3.55
CA THR A 45 7.56 -5.87 3.21
C THR A 45 7.34 -5.83 1.69
N ARG A 46 7.61 -6.94 1.00
CA ARG A 46 7.15 -7.16 -0.39
C ARG A 46 5.98 -8.14 -0.38
N GLY A 47 4.77 -7.65 -0.09
CA GLY A 47 3.56 -8.48 -0.13
C GLY A 47 2.29 -7.63 -0.21
N GLU A 48 1.49 -7.85 -1.24
CA GLU A 48 0.09 -7.45 -1.39
C GLU A 48 -0.31 -5.98 -1.65
N SER A 49 0.05 -4.98 -0.84
CA SER A 49 -0.59 -3.65 -0.99
C SER A 49 -0.01 -2.79 -2.14
N GLY A 50 1.29 -2.90 -2.41
CA GLY A 50 1.95 -2.13 -3.49
C GLY A 50 1.56 -2.59 -4.90
N ARG A 51 1.17 -3.85 -5.07
CA ARG A 51 0.89 -4.44 -6.39
C ARG A 51 -0.38 -3.86 -7.02
N LYS A 52 -1.43 -3.62 -6.22
CA LYS A 52 -2.65 -2.96 -6.70
C LYS A 52 -2.40 -1.50 -7.09
N ARG A 53 -1.72 -0.71 -6.25
CA ARG A 53 -1.43 0.70 -6.55
C ARG A 53 -0.50 0.88 -7.75
N LEU A 54 0.49 -0.01 -7.90
CA LEU A 54 1.40 0.00 -9.06
C LEU A 54 0.66 -0.34 -10.36
N HIS A 55 -0.17 -1.39 -10.36
CA HIS A 55 -0.95 -1.76 -11.54
C HIS A 55 -1.95 -0.66 -11.94
N THR A 56 -2.59 0.00 -10.97
CA THR A 56 -3.47 1.14 -11.24
C THR A 56 -2.70 2.32 -11.84
N GLY A 57 -1.51 2.66 -11.31
CA GLY A 57 -0.67 3.73 -11.86
C GLY A 57 -0.22 3.46 -13.31
N ILE A 58 0.20 2.22 -13.59
CA ILE A 58 0.60 1.81 -14.95
C ILE A 58 -0.59 1.87 -15.91
N ALA A 59 -1.76 1.38 -15.51
CA ALA A 59 -2.96 1.41 -16.34
C ALA A 59 -3.39 2.85 -16.69
N VAL A 60 -3.32 3.79 -15.73
CA VAL A 60 -3.59 5.21 -15.97
C VAL A 60 -2.57 5.82 -16.93
N GLY A 61 -1.28 5.52 -16.74
CA GLY A 61 -0.23 6.01 -17.64
C GLY A 61 -0.41 5.52 -19.07
N ILE A 62 -0.70 4.24 -19.27
CA ILE A 62 -0.99 3.68 -20.60
C ILE A 62 -2.24 4.32 -21.21
N GLY A 63 -3.31 4.48 -20.43
CA GLY A 63 -4.53 5.13 -20.91
C GLY A 63 -4.30 6.57 -21.39
N MET A 64 -3.51 7.35 -20.66
CA MET A 64 -3.16 8.72 -21.04
C MET A 64 -2.38 8.78 -22.37
N VAL A 65 -1.44 7.85 -22.58
CA VAL A 65 -0.69 7.76 -23.84
C VAL A 65 -1.61 7.39 -25.00
N VAL A 66 -2.50 6.40 -24.82
CA VAL A 66 -3.44 5.97 -25.87
C VAL A 66 -4.41 7.09 -26.24
N VAL A 67 -4.95 7.83 -25.27
CA VAL A 67 -5.81 8.99 -25.52
C VAL A 67 -5.07 10.08 -26.30
N THR A 68 -3.82 10.37 -25.92
CA THR A 68 -3.01 11.39 -26.58
C THR A 68 -2.69 11.02 -28.02
N VAL A 69 -2.21 9.80 -28.26
CA VAL A 69 -1.86 9.31 -29.60
C VAL A 69 -3.11 9.15 -30.46
N GLY A 70 -4.17 8.55 -29.92
CA GLY A 70 -5.45 8.38 -30.61
C GLY A 70 -6.07 9.73 -30.99
N GLY A 71 -6.12 10.69 -30.06
CA GLY A 71 -6.61 12.04 -30.33
C GLY A 71 -5.83 12.77 -31.43
N PHE A 72 -4.53 12.46 -31.58
CA PHE A 72 -3.70 13.04 -32.64
C PHE A 72 -3.88 12.33 -33.99
N CYS A 73 -4.12 11.01 -34.00
CA CYS A 73 -4.27 10.23 -35.22
C CYS A 73 -5.68 10.29 -35.83
N VAL A 74 -6.74 10.43 -35.01
CA VAL A 74 -8.14 10.52 -35.47
C VAL A 74 -8.37 11.59 -36.54
N PRO A 75 -7.98 12.87 -36.37
CA PRO A 75 -8.21 13.89 -37.38
C PRO A 75 -7.41 13.66 -38.68
N PHE A 76 -6.31 12.90 -38.61
CA PHE A 76 -5.50 12.56 -39.78
C PHE A 76 -6.08 11.39 -40.60
N LEU A 77 -6.87 10.53 -39.95
CA LEU A 77 -7.60 9.42 -40.57
C LEU A 77 -8.93 9.87 -41.18
N GLU A 78 -9.64 10.83 -40.57
CA GLU A 78 -10.84 11.44 -41.17
C GLU A 78 -10.54 12.34 -42.38
N ALA A 79 -9.32 12.87 -42.46
CA ALA A 79 -8.91 13.77 -43.54
C ALA A 79 -8.44 13.06 -44.83
N ARG A 80 -8.52 11.72 -44.89
CA ARG A 80 -8.11 10.89 -46.04
C ARG A 80 -9.31 10.31 -46.78
#